data_AF-A0A495ZMB7-F1
#
_entry.id   AF-A0A495ZMB7-F1
#
_cell.length_a   1.000
_cell.length_b   1.000
_cell.length_c   1.000
_cell.angle_alpha   90.00
_cell.angle_beta   90.00
_cell.angle_gamma   90.00
#
_symmetry.space_group_name_H-M   'P 1'
#
loop_
_entity.id
_entity.type
_entity.pdbx_description
1 polymer ?
#
loop_
_entity_poly.entity_id
_entity_poly.type
_entity_poly.pdbx_seq_one_letter_code
_entity_poly.pdbx_strand_id
1 'polypeptide(L)'
;MSKDQVMENEEFLKYWLTHADANSVFEWLREEKPYFTTSEEEIATVLIERDEPLINLGVALYGRRLSNKTLQHLYSNDDRRIKKAALSANFGIPIIVSWAASPEVLGEILNSFDEELLNSLLSNESIDQRLLVFLYKRERYFSNLTDKQWLKAIAFTVSNPRIGTPLDKYPPSLNEFGSYHEVFSTGWKLFETLSVNQETAVVLSHLGENLVPTEPPGMDVFATIKRWEVESEAEEEPLLNAYDRCRFVLAKLIREYSGTEFESLKDSDDLALRSSYYDRFRAKKPEEVRKLFEKDNDKFLNVAIYNTNLYRSEDIREELRKCCFDYEHPPSYIALRSYPASFNAEVERLTKEHPEWFPDFKGDIPFDEVEDPLQQANMRLESLQKQTKVLSKKLIESEFEDEPSLIDEIRIAINDVKTDLSESNRQLELLREDTKILLEKLIGSEYSWESEDKHSLIEKINISIENINTILSESNERLSKVTVLGWVMGGVIIVLLLVLIF
;
A
#
# COMPACT_ATOMS: atom_id res chain seq x y z
N MET A 1 43.83 1.54 2.54
CA MET A 1 43.35 1.94 1.21
C MET A 1 41.90 2.34 1.35
N SER A 2 41.48 3.47 0.77
CA SER A 2 40.06 3.81 0.71
C SER A 2 39.33 2.82 -0.22
N LYS A 3 38.00 2.67 -0.05
CA LYS A 3 37.15 1.83 -0.92
C LYS A 3 37.37 2.15 -2.41
N ASP A 4 37.66 3.42 -2.72
CA ASP A 4 37.93 3.92 -4.07
C ASP A 4 39.26 3.43 -4.66
N GLN A 5 40.29 3.16 -3.86
CA GLN A 5 41.59 2.66 -4.34
C GLN A 5 41.59 1.17 -4.69
N VAL A 6 40.61 0.40 -4.19
CA VAL A 6 40.42 -1.02 -4.52
C VAL A 6 39.70 -1.19 -5.86
N MET A 7 38.85 -0.22 -6.22
CA MET A 7 38.06 -0.21 -7.46
C MET A 7 38.88 0.17 -8.70
N GLU A 8 40.00 0.87 -8.57
CA GLU A 8 40.88 1.26 -9.69
C GLU A 8 41.80 0.13 -10.19
N ASN A 9 41.87 -1.02 -9.48
CA ASN A 9 42.69 -2.15 -9.90
C ASN A 9 41.84 -3.43 -10.02
N GLU A 10 41.28 -3.63 -11.22
CA GLU A 10 40.47 -4.79 -11.57
C GLU A 10 41.16 -6.13 -11.26
N GLU A 11 42.49 -6.21 -11.41
CA GLU A 11 43.27 -7.39 -11.07
C GLU A 11 43.29 -7.65 -9.56
N PHE A 12 43.37 -6.58 -8.74
CA PHE A 12 43.31 -6.71 -7.29
C PHE A 12 41.91 -7.13 -6.84
N LEU A 13 40.85 -6.58 -7.43
CA LEU A 13 39.48 -6.99 -7.12
C LEU A 13 39.24 -8.46 -7.49
N LYS A 14 39.63 -8.88 -8.70
CA LYS A 14 39.56 -10.29 -9.12
C LYS A 14 40.35 -11.18 -8.15
N TYR A 15 41.57 -10.78 -7.79
CA TYR A 15 42.38 -11.51 -6.82
C TYR A 15 41.68 -11.63 -5.46
N TRP A 16 41.16 -10.52 -4.92
CA TRP A 16 40.45 -10.52 -3.65
C TRP A 16 39.20 -11.39 -3.70
N LEU A 17 38.36 -11.25 -4.73
CA LEU A 17 37.15 -12.06 -4.92
C LEU A 17 37.42 -13.55 -5.08
N THR A 18 38.62 -13.92 -5.56
CA THR A 18 39.02 -15.33 -5.71
C THR A 18 39.54 -15.94 -4.40
N HIS A 19 40.05 -15.14 -3.46
CA HIS A 19 40.73 -15.63 -2.25
C HIS A 19 40.06 -15.25 -0.92
N ALA A 20 39.18 -14.24 -0.91
CA ALA A 20 38.42 -13.86 0.27
C ALA A 20 37.47 -14.99 0.69
N ASP A 21 37.06 -15.03 1.97
CA ASP A 21 36.10 -16.00 2.46
C ASP A 21 34.68 -15.73 1.91
N ALA A 22 33.83 -16.76 1.89
CA ALA A 22 32.49 -16.69 1.31
C ALA A 22 31.61 -15.59 1.89
N ASN A 23 31.70 -15.30 3.20
CA ASN A 23 30.89 -14.28 3.83
C ASN A 23 31.32 -12.90 3.34
N SER A 24 32.62 -12.63 3.34
CA SER A 24 33.15 -11.36 2.82
C SER A 24 32.72 -11.10 1.38
N VAL A 25 32.76 -12.13 0.51
CA VAL A 25 32.30 -12.03 -0.88
C VAL A 25 30.79 -11.81 -0.97
N PHE A 26 29.99 -12.51 -0.17
CA PHE A 26 28.54 -12.35 -0.14
C PHE A 26 28.11 -10.95 0.31
N GLU A 27 28.73 -10.43 1.38
CA GLU A 27 28.47 -9.08 1.88
C GLU A 27 28.87 -8.04 0.82
N TRP A 28 30.00 -8.24 0.13
CA TRP A 28 30.39 -7.39 -1.00
C TRP A 28 29.36 -7.41 -2.13
N LEU A 29 28.88 -8.59 -2.54
CA LEU A 29 27.82 -8.72 -3.56
C LEU A 29 26.55 -7.97 -3.14
N ARG A 30 26.15 -8.09 -1.87
CA ARG A 30 24.96 -7.43 -1.31
C ARG A 30 25.08 -5.90 -1.28
N GLU A 31 26.25 -5.40 -0.90
CA GLU A 31 26.53 -3.96 -0.81
C GLU A 31 26.67 -3.32 -2.19
N GLU A 32 27.54 -3.88 -3.03
CA GLU A 32 27.93 -3.27 -4.29
C GLU A 32 26.91 -3.53 -5.41
N LYS A 33 26.16 -4.65 -5.33
CA LYS A 33 25.17 -5.07 -6.35
C LYS A 33 25.74 -4.94 -7.77
N PRO A 34 26.87 -5.63 -8.05
CA PRO A 34 27.67 -5.37 -9.23
C PRO A 34 26.85 -5.57 -10.51
N TYR A 35 27.09 -4.69 -11.48
CA TYR A 35 26.69 -4.91 -12.85
C TYR A 35 27.71 -5.86 -13.47
N PHE A 36 27.25 -6.96 -14.06
CA PHE A 36 28.12 -7.86 -14.81
C PHE A 36 27.95 -7.55 -16.30
N THR A 37 28.64 -6.51 -16.80
CA THR A 37 28.76 -6.27 -18.26
C THR A 37 29.68 -7.30 -18.93
N THR A 38 29.86 -7.26 -20.25
CA THR A 38 30.67 -8.26 -20.99
C THR A 38 32.12 -8.36 -20.50
N SER A 39 32.70 -7.30 -19.94
CA SER A 39 34.03 -7.32 -19.28
C SER A 39 33.99 -7.83 -17.84
N GLU A 40 32.84 -7.74 -17.17
CA GLU A 40 32.64 -8.15 -15.77
C GLU A 40 32.00 -9.54 -15.64
N GLU A 41 31.53 -10.15 -16.74
CA GLU A 41 31.10 -11.56 -16.79
C GLU A 41 32.25 -12.50 -16.39
N GLU A 42 33.50 -12.08 -16.58
CA GLU A 42 34.68 -12.76 -16.05
C GLU A 42 34.64 -12.84 -14.52
N ILE A 43 34.19 -11.79 -13.83
CA ILE A 43 34.05 -11.79 -12.36
C ILE A 43 32.96 -12.76 -11.93
N ALA A 44 31.79 -12.73 -12.58
CA ALA A 44 30.72 -13.68 -12.29
C ALA A 44 31.17 -15.13 -12.51
N THR A 45 31.93 -15.38 -13.58
CA THR A 45 32.51 -16.69 -13.89
C THR A 45 33.49 -17.13 -12.80
N VAL A 46 34.43 -16.27 -12.42
CA VAL A 46 35.41 -16.55 -11.35
C VAL A 46 34.72 -16.87 -10.02
N LEU A 47 33.68 -16.10 -9.66
CA LEU A 47 32.92 -16.32 -8.43
C LEU A 47 32.19 -17.66 -8.43
N ILE A 48 31.62 -18.05 -9.58
CA ILE A 48 30.88 -19.30 -9.74
C ILE A 48 31.82 -20.51 -9.78
N GLU A 49 33.01 -20.36 -10.39
CA GLU A 49 34.04 -21.41 -10.43
C GLU A 49 34.55 -21.81 -9.03
N ARG A 50 34.34 -20.98 -8.01
CA ARG A 50 34.62 -21.33 -6.62
C ARG A 50 33.68 -22.42 -6.09
N ASP A 51 32.51 -22.60 -6.70
CA ASP A 51 31.48 -23.58 -6.33
C ASP A 51 31.07 -23.54 -4.85
N GLU A 52 31.10 -22.34 -4.25
CA GLU A 52 30.71 -22.13 -2.86
C GLU A 52 29.23 -21.73 -2.77
N PRO A 53 28.37 -22.46 -2.02
CA PRO A 53 26.93 -22.22 -2.01
C PRO A 53 26.52 -20.79 -1.64
N LEU A 54 27.22 -20.18 -0.68
CA LEU A 54 26.92 -18.82 -0.26
C LEU A 54 27.29 -17.80 -1.34
N ILE A 55 28.40 -18.00 -2.05
CA ILE A 55 28.81 -17.13 -3.16
C ILE A 55 27.81 -17.29 -4.31
N ASN A 56 27.47 -18.51 -4.69
CA ASN A 56 26.48 -18.78 -5.75
C ASN A 56 25.11 -18.16 -5.43
N LEU A 57 24.67 -18.25 -4.17
CA LEU A 57 23.45 -17.58 -3.71
C LEU A 57 23.58 -16.05 -3.81
N GLY A 58 24.70 -15.47 -3.38
CA GLY A 58 24.96 -14.04 -3.47
C GLY A 58 24.97 -13.54 -4.91
N VAL A 59 25.60 -14.29 -5.82
CA VAL A 59 25.63 -13.96 -7.25
C VAL A 59 24.21 -14.01 -7.81
N ALA A 60 23.44 -15.06 -7.49
CA ALA A 60 22.06 -15.19 -7.96
C ALA A 60 21.12 -14.08 -7.42
N LEU A 61 21.30 -13.64 -6.17
CA LEU A 61 20.45 -12.62 -5.54
C LEU A 61 20.82 -11.19 -5.95
N TYR A 62 22.11 -10.88 -6.06
CA TYR A 62 22.59 -9.51 -6.15
C TYR A 62 23.32 -9.19 -7.46
N GLY A 63 23.67 -10.20 -8.24
CA GLY A 63 24.29 -10.03 -9.54
C GLY A 63 23.33 -9.43 -10.56
N ARG A 64 23.70 -8.29 -11.15
CA ARG A 64 22.89 -7.66 -12.19
C ARG A 64 23.43 -8.04 -13.57
N ARG A 65 22.53 -8.21 -14.54
CA ARG A 65 22.87 -8.54 -15.94
C ARG A 65 23.65 -9.85 -16.13
N LEU A 66 23.41 -10.85 -15.28
CA LEU A 66 23.98 -12.18 -15.46
C LEU A 66 23.62 -12.75 -16.84
N SER A 67 24.56 -13.44 -17.48
CA SER A 67 24.29 -14.10 -18.76
C SER A 67 23.39 -15.32 -18.57
N ASN A 68 22.70 -15.71 -19.65
CA ASN A 68 21.89 -16.93 -19.68
C ASN A 68 22.69 -18.16 -19.25
N LYS A 69 23.97 -18.26 -19.64
CA LYS A 69 24.85 -19.37 -19.29
C LYS A 69 25.12 -19.42 -17.79
N THR A 70 25.41 -18.27 -17.19
CA THR A 70 25.63 -18.14 -15.74
C THR A 70 24.39 -18.52 -14.96
N LEU A 71 23.20 -18.05 -15.37
CA LEU A 71 21.95 -18.37 -14.69
C LEU A 71 21.58 -19.85 -14.81
N GLN A 72 21.79 -20.45 -15.98
CA GLN A 72 21.64 -21.89 -16.17
C GLN A 72 22.57 -22.69 -15.27
N HIS A 73 23.82 -22.24 -15.11
CA HIS A 73 24.77 -22.88 -14.21
C HIS A 73 24.31 -22.79 -12.75
N LEU A 74 23.92 -21.60 -12.29
CA LEU A 74 23.38 -21.38 -10.94
C LEU A 74 22.12 -22.22 -10.70
N TYR A 75 21.23 -22.31 -11.69
CA TYR A 75 20.02 -23.14 -11.62
C TYR A 75 20.33 -24.65 -11.62
N SER A 76 21.44 -25.08 -12.22
CA SER A 76 21.85 -26.49 -12.21
C SER A 76 22.37 -26.94 -10.84
N ASN A 77 22.53 -26.03 -9.88
CA ASN A 77 22.90 -26.36 -8.51
C ASN A 77 21.76 -27.09 -7.78
N ASP A 78 22.10 -28.08 -6.95
CA ASP A 78 21.11 -28.84 -6.17
C ASP A 78 20.47 -28.02 -5.03
N ASP A 79 21.07 -26.91 -4.60
CA ASP A 79 20.50 -26.02 -3.59
C ASP A 79 19.30 -25.24 -4.15
N ARG A 80 18.12 -25.60 -3.64
CA ARG A 80 16.85 -24.98 -3.97
C ARG A 80 16.83 -23.45 -3.81
N ARG A 81 17.57 -22.90 -2.84
CA ARG A 81 17.63 -21.45 -2.61
C ARG A 81 18.35 -20.74 -3.76
N ILE A 82 19.41 -21.36 -4.30
CA ILE A 82 20.14 -20.85 -5.46
C ILE A 82 19.25 -20.95 -6.70
N LYS A 83 18.55 -22.08 -6.91
CA LYS A 83 17.61 -22.22 -8.04
C LYS A 83 16.55 -21.11 -8.03
N LYS A 84 15.92 -20.87 -6.88
CA LYS A 84 14.93 -19.79 -6.72
C LYS A 84 15.53 -18.42 -7.00
N ALA A 85 16.68 -18.12 -6.41
CA ALA A 85 17.36 -16.84 -6.61
C ALA A 85 17.68 -16.61 -8.10
N ALA A 86 18.14 -17.65 -8.81
CA ALA A 86 18.40 -17.58 -10.24
C ALA A 86 17.13 -17.33 -11.07
N LEU A 87 16.01 -17.96 -10.71
CA LEU A 87 14.71 -17.74 -11.37
C LEU A 87 14.09 -16.38 -11.05
N SER A 88 14.35 -15.83 -9.86
CA SER A 88 13.88 -14.51 -9.42
C SER A 88 14.85 -13.37 -9.73
N ALA A 89 15.96 -13.64 -10.41
CA ALA A 89 17.01 -12.65 -10.66
C ALA A 89 16.44 -11.42 -11.39
N ASN A 90 16.74 -10.23 -10.86
CA ASN A 90 16.33 -8.96 -11.43
C ASN A 90 17.46 -8.38 -12.30
N PHE A 91 17.19 -8.16 -13.59
CA PHE A 91 18.18 -7.70 -14.56
C PHE A 91 18.34 -6.18 -14.60
N GLY A 92 17.48 -5.41 -13.94
CA GLY A 92 17.46 -3.93 -13.95
C GLY A 92 17.24 -3.30 -15.33
N ILE A 93 17.09 -4.14 -16.36
CA ILE A 93 16.81 -3.88 -17.76
C ILE A 93 16.01 -5.10 -18.24
N PRO A 94 15.08 -4.99 -19.19
CA PRO A 94 14.39 -6.12 -19.81
C PRO A 94 15.37 -7.00 -20.62
N ILE A 95 16.30 -7.69 -19.95
CA ILE A 95 16.93 -8.87 -20.50
C ILE A 95 15.91 -9.98 -20.28
N ILE A 96 15.31 -10.40 -21.39
CA ILE A 96 14.36 -11.50 -21.43
C ILE A 96 15.04 -12.73 -20.82
N VAL A 97 14.50 -13.27 -19.72
CA VAL A 97 14.89 -14.54 -19.08
C VAL A 97 14.49 -15.72 -20.00
N SER A 98 15.01 -15.71 -21.22
CA SER A 98 14.74 -16.69 -22.27
C SER A 98 15.34 -18.05 -21.94
N TRP A 99 16.39 -18.10 -21.10
CA TRP A 99 17.01 -19.34 -20.67
C TRP A 99 16.05 -20.19 -19.81
N ALA A 100 15.22 -19.57 -18.98
CA ALA A 100 14.26 -20.29 -18.14
C ALA A 100 13.09 -20.86 -18.96
N ALA A 101 12.85 -20.33 -20.17
CA ALA A 101 11.91 -20.88 -21.14
C ALA A 101 12.49 -22.04 -21.97
N SER A 102 13.72 -22.48 -21.68
CA SER A 102 14.32 -23.67 -22.28
C SER A 102 13.53 -24.93 -21.90
N PRO A 103 13.41 -25.92 -22.81
CA PRO A 103 12.72 -27.18 -22.50
C PRO A 103 13.31 -27.92 -21.30
N GLU A 104 14.60 -27.78 -21.03
CA GLU A 104 15.29 -28.43 -19.93
C GLU A 104 14.83 -27.88 -18.58
N VAL A 105 14.90 -26.55 -18.40
CA VAL A 105 14.54 -25.88 -17.15
C VAL A 105 13.03 -25.91 -16.92
N LEU A 106 12.26 -25.44 -17.91
CA LEU A 106 10.81 -25.37 -17.78
C LEU A 106 10.18 -26.77 -17.74
N GLY A 107 10.74 -27.72 -18.49
CA GLY A 107 10.30 -29.12 -18.44
C GLY A 107 10.52 -29.75 -17.07
N GLU A 108 11.66 -29.54 -16.43
CA GLU A 108 11.91 -30.01 -15.05
C GLU A 108 10.87 -29.45 -14.07
N ILE A 109 10.65 -28.13 -14.11
CA ILE A 109 9.71 -27.43 -13.21
C ILE A 109 8.28 -27.93 -13.44
N LEU A 110 7.83 -28.05 -14.70
CA LEU A 110 6.45 -28.44 -15.02
C LEU A 110 6.18 -29.94 -14.82
N ASN A 111 7.16 -30.82 -15.10
CA ASN A 111 7.00 -32.26 -14.91
C ASN A 111 6.85 -32.63 -13.43
N SER A 112 7.56 -31.94 -12.55
CA SER A 112 7.42 -32.08 -11.10
C SER A 112 6.31 -31.21 -10.51
N PHE A 113 5.79 -30.27 -11.31
CA PHE A 113 4.93 -29.16 -10.88
C PHE A 113 5.44 -28.50 -9.59
N ASP A 114 6.71 -28.11 -9.61
CA ASP A 114 7.35 -27.46 -8.48
C ASP A 114 6.78 -26.05 -8.29
N GLU A 115 5.79 -25.92 -7.40
CA GLU A 115 5.06 -24.66 -7.16
C GLU A 115 5.98 -23.50 -6.77
N GLU A 116 7.06 -23.76 -6.03
CA GLU A 116 7.91 -22.69 -5.51
C GLU A 116 8.84 -22.15 -6.59
N LEU A 117 9.42 -23.03 -7.41
CA LEU A 117 10.23 -22.65 -8.57
C LEU A 117 9.35 -22.01 -9.65
N LEU A 118 8.18 -22.59 -9.91
CA LEU A 118 7.23 -22.06 -10.89
C LEU A 118 6.74 -20.67 -10.48
N ASN A 119 6.42 -20.46 -9.19
CA ASN A 119 6.05 -19.15 -8.69
C ASN A 119 7.20 -18.15 -8.83
N SER A 120 8.42 -18.54 -8.44
CA SER A 120 9.62 -17.68 -8.56
C SER A 120 9.87 -17.24 -10.01
N LEU A 121 9.67 -18.14 -10.97
CA LEU A 121 9.76 -17.83 -12.41
C LEU A 121 8.61 -16.92 -12.87
N LEU A 122 7.36 -17.29 -12.57
CA LEU A 122 6.16 -16.61 -13.08
C LEU A 122 5.90 -15.25 -12.42
N SER A 123 6.46 -14.99 -11.24
CA SER A 123 6.42 -13.68 -10.58
C SER A 123 7.59 -12.77 -10.97
N ASN A 124 8.57 -13.25 -11.75
CA ASN A 124 9.73 -12.45 -12.15
C ASN A 124 9.34 -11.38 -13.19
N GLU A 125 9.65 -10.11 -12.90
CA GLU A 125 9.39 -8.97 -13.80
C GLU A 125 10.12 -9.05 -15.15
N SER A 126 11.22 -9.80 -15.21
CA SER A 126 12.06 -9.97 -16.42
C SER A 126 11.69 -11.21 -17.25
N ILE A 127 10.61 -11.93 -16.89
CA ILE A 127 10.17 -13.12 -17.62
C ILE A 127 9.85 -12.80 -19.09
N ASP A 128 10.12 -13.75 -19.99
CA ASP A 128 9.69 -13.65 -21.38
C ASP A 128 8.16 -13.57 -21.47
N GLN A 129 7.66 -12.48 -22.05
CA GLN A 129 6.24 -12.23 -22.21
C GLN A 129 5.56 -13.31 -23.05
N ARG A 130 6.29 -13.92 -24.00
CA ARG A 130 5.78 -15.05 -24.80
C ARG A 130 5.48 -16.25 -23.92
N LEU A 131 6.23 -16.46 -22.84
CA LEU A 131 5.96 -17.53 -21.90
C LEU A 131 4.64 -17.31 -21.16
N LEU A 132 4.35 -16.07 -20.76
CA LEU A 132 3.05 -15.70 -20.18
C LEU A 132 1.90 -15.87 -21.19
N VAL A 133 2.12 -15.50 -22.46
CA VAL A 133 1.14 -15.74 -23.54
C VAL A 133 0.88 -17.24 -23.73
N PHE A 134 1.92 -18.08 -23.76
CA PHE A 134 1.75 -19.53 -23.84
C PHE A 134 1.02 -20.09 -22.63
N LEU A 135 1.29 -19.56 -21.43
CA LEU A 135 0.56 -19.92 -20.23
C LEU A 135 -0.93 -19.58 -20.36
N TYR A 136 -1.27 -18.33 -20.72
CA TYR A 136 -2.68 -17.90 -20.80
C TYR A 136 -3.46 -18.58 -21.93
N LYS A 137 -2.81 -18.95 -23.03
CA LYS A 137 -3.45 -19.74 -24.09
C LYS A 137 -3.44 -21.25 -23.83
N ARG A 138 -2.78 -21.70 -22.75
CA ARG A 138 -2.51 -23.13 -22.46
C ARG A 138 -1.84 -23.85 -23.63
N GLU A 139 -0.82 -23.23 -24.21
CA GLU A 139 -0.09 -23.74 -25.35
C GLU A 139 1.30 -24.29 -24.97
N ARG A 140 1.89 -25.05 -25.89
CA ARG A 140 3.28 -25.56 -25.78
C ARG A 140 3.51 -26.30 -24.47
N TYR A 141 4.41 -25.77 -23.63
CA TYR A 141 4.84 -26.35 -22.36
C TYR A 141 3.70 -26.56 -21.38
N PHE A 142 2.64 -25.74 -21.46
CA PHE A 142 1.51 -25.77 -20.54
C PHE A 142 0.35 -26.64 -21.02
N SER A 143 0.43 -27.20 -22.23
CA SER A 143 -0.64 -28.01 -22.83
C SER A 143 -1.01 -29.26 -22.02
N ASN A 144 -0.06 -29.82 -21.29
CA ASN A 144 -0.24 -31.05 -20.50
C ASN A 144 -0.63 -30.79 -19.04
N LEU A 145 -0.71 -29.54 -18.59
CA LEU A 145 -1.14 -29.25 -17.22
C LEU A 145 -2.60 -29.64 -17.03
N THR A 146 -2.94 -30.18 -15.86
CA THR A 146 -4.34 -30.31 -15.44
C THR A 146 -4.98 -28.94 -15.25
N ASP A 147 -6.31 -28.84 -15.26
CA ASP A 147 -7.01 -27.55 -15.09
C ASP A 147 -6.62 -26.86 -13.77
N LYS A 148 -6.49 -27.63 -12.69
CA LYS A 148 -6.05 -27.14 -11.38
C LYS A 148 -4.61 -26.60 -11.41
N GLN A 149 -3.69 -27.36 -12.01
CA GLN A 149 -2.30 -26.92 -12.17
C GLN A 149 -2.19 -25.68 -13.04
N TRP A 150 -2.95 -25.62 -14.12
CA TRP A 150 -2.97 -24.49 -15.02
C TRP A 150 -3.51 -23.23 -14.32
N LEU A 151 -4.62 -23.34 -13.60
CA LEU A 151 -5.18 -22.24 -12.82
C LEU A 151 -4.21 -21.75 -11.73
N LYS A 152 -3.52 -22.68 -11.06
CA LYS A 152 -2.49 -22.35 -10.07
C LYS A 152 -1.30 -21.62 -10.68
N ALA A 153 -0.86 -22.04 -11.87
CA ALA A 153 0.19 -21.35 -12.62
C ALA A 153 -0.24 -19.92 -13.02
N ILE A 154 -1.49 -19.73 -13.43
CA ILE A 154 -2.06 -18.39 -13.67
C ILE A 154 -2.05 -17.56 -12.37
N ALA A 155 -2.42 -18.15 -11.23
CA ALA A 155 -2.41 -17.44 -9.95
C ALA A 155 -1.02 -16.90 -9.57
N PHE A 156 0.06 -17.58 -9.95
CA PHE A 156 1.43 -17.12 -9.71
C PHE A 156 1.81 -15.86 -10.52
N THR A 157 1.11 -15.57 -11.62
CA THR A 157 1.39 -14.36 -12.43
C THR A 157 0.74 -13.10 -11.85
N VAL A 158 -0.21 -13.23 -10.91
CA VAL A 158 -0.93 -12.10 -10.28
C VAL A 158 0.03 -11.06 -9.70
N SER A 159 1.09 -11.51 -9.04
CA SER A 159 2.09 -10.63 -8.43
C SER A 159 3.21 -10.21 -9.38
N ASN A 160 3.15 -10.57 -10.66
CA ASN A 160 4.20 -10.22 -11.62
C ASN A 160 4.08 -8.74 -12.01
N PRO A 161 5.07 -7.88 -11.72
CA PRO A 161 5.02 -6.45 -12.08
C PRO A 161 4.85 -6.21 -13.58
N ARG A 162 5.28 -7.18 -14.42
CA ARG A 162 5.20 -7.07 -15.87
C ARG A 162 3.75 -6.99 -16.37
N ILE A 163 2.80 -7.69 -15.74
CA ILE A 163 1.41 -7.71 -16.24
C ILE A 163 0.64 -6.41 -15.94
N GLY A 164 1.17 -5.56 -15.05
CA GLY A 164 0.60 -4.28 -14.66
C GLY A 164 1.37 -3.04 -15.14
N THR A 165 2.36 -3.19 -16.01
CA THR A 165 3.26 -2.10 -16.43
C THR A 165 2.97 -1.65 -17.88
N PRO A 166 2.38 -0.45 -18.10
CA PRO A 166 2.16 0.16 -19.42
C PRO A 166 3.46 0.49 -20.20
N LEU A 167 3.34 0.62 -21.52
CA LEU A 167 4.46 0.79 -22.47
C LEU A 167 5.25 2.08 -22.23
N ASP A 168 4.58 3.11 -21.70
CA ASP A 168 5.13 4.45 -21.51
C ASP A 168 6.31 4.48 -20.52
N LYS A 169 6.42 3.47 -19.65
CA LYS A 169 7.55 3.32 -18.72
C LYS A 169 8.73 2.55 -19.32
N TYR A 170 8.53 1.82 -20.42
CA TYR A 170 9.53 0.92 -21.01
C TYR A 170 9.37 0.86 -22.54
N PRO A 171 10.10 1.68 -23.32
CA PRO A 171 10.07 1.57 -24.76
C PRO A 171 10.59 0.18 -25.16
N PRO A 172 9.74 -0.72 -25.70
CA PRO A 172 10.16 -2.06 -26.05
C PRO A 172 11.16 -2.00 -27.21
N SER A 173 12.02 -3.01 -27.34
CA SER A 173 12.72 -3.20 -28.60
C SER A 173 11.73 -3.46 -29.74
N LEU A 174 12.07 -3.18 -31.00
CA LEU A 174 11.19 -3.34 -32.16
C LEU A 174 10.54 -4.74 -32.27
N ASN A 175 11.19 -5.78 -31.72
CA ASN A 175 10.68 -7.16 -31.71
C ASN A 175 9.71 -7.47 -30.55
N GLU A 176 9.62 -6.61 -29.55
CA GLU A 176 8.79 -6.79 -28.34
C GLU A 176 7.41 -6.13 -28.45
N PHE A 177 7.22 -5.21 -29.40
CA PHE A 177 5.97 -4.49 -29.60
C PHE A 177 4.76 -5.42 -29.83
N GLY A 178 4.95 -6.49 -30.60
CA GLY A 178 3.86 -7.43 -30.92
C GLY A 178 3.38 -8.25 -29.72
N SER A 179 4.31 -8.82 -28.95
CA SER A 179 4.00 -9.63 -27.77
C SER A 179 3.53 -8.80 -26.57
N TYR A 180 3.88 -7.52 -26.54
CA TYR A 180 3.58 -6.62 -25.43
C TYR A 180 2.08 -6.46 -25.19
N HIS A 181 1.29 -6.19 -26.23
CA HIS A 181 -0.16 -6.11 -26.10
C HIS A 181 -0.82 -7.49 -26.01
N GLU A 182 -0.17 -8.51 -26.59
CA GLU A 182 -0.69 -9.86 -26.61
C GLU A 182 -0.85 -10.45 -25.20
N VAL A 183 0.12 -10.25 -24.30
CA VAL A 183 0.03 -10.76 -22.92
C VAL A 183 -1.20 -10.22 -22.17
N PHE A 184 -1.53 -8.94 -22.34
CA PHE A 184 -2.73 -8.37 -21.72
C PHE A 184 -4.00 -8.90 -22.36
N SER A 185 -4.06 -8.90 -23.70
CA SER A 185 -5.24 -9.38 -24.42
C SER A 185 -5.55 -10.86 -24.11
N THR A 186 -4.51 -11.68 -23.97
CA THR A 186 -4.65 -13.11 -23.63
C THR A 186 -5.00 -13.33 -22.17
N GLY A 187 -4.46 -12.51 -21.25
CA GLY A 187 -4.87 -12.51 -19.85
C GLY A 187 -6.36 -12.18 -19.69
N TRP A 188 -6.85 -11.15 -20.39
CA TRP A 188 -8.28 -10.80 -20.37
C TRP A 188 -9.17 -11.86 -21.04
N LYS A 189 -8.69 -12.56 -22.07
CA LYS A 189 -9.43 -13.68 -22.68
C LYS A 189 -9.66 -14.86 -21.75
N LEU A 190 -8.90 -14.99 -20.66
CA LEU A 190 -9.15 -16.04 -19.67
C LEU A 190 -10.56 -15.93 -19.05
N PHE A 191 -11.13 -14.72 -18.97
CA PHE A 191 -12.50 -14.50 -18.49
C PHE A 191 -13.58 -15.08 -19.43
N GLU A 192 -13.28 -15.28 -20.72
CA GLU A 192 -14.15 -15.96 -21.68
C GLU A 192 -13.96 -17.48 -21.63
N THR A 193 -12.72 -17.94 -21.44
CA THR A 193 -12.36 -19.36 -21.64
C THR A 193 -12.42 -20.22 -20.39
N LEU A 194 -12.04 -19.69 -19.21
CA LEU A 194 -12.01 -20.47 -17.98
C LEU A 194 -13.41 -20.68 -17.41
N SER A 195 -13.69 -21.85 -16.85
CA SER A 195 -14.98 -22.22 -16.26
C SER A 195 -15.44 -21.22 -15.18
N VAL A 196 -16.74 -20.89 -15.15
CA VAL A 196 -17.33 -20.04 -14.10
C VAL A 196 -17.46 -20.85 -12.82
N ASN A 197 -16.53 -20.66 -11.88
CA ASN A 197 -16.58 -21.21 -10.52
C ASN A 197 -15.79 -20.31 -9.56
N GLN A 198 -15.93 -20.54 -8.26
CA GLN A 198 -15.37 -19.67 -7.23
C GLN A 198 -13.83 -19.61 -7.26
N GLU A 199 -13.15 -20.75 -7.43
CA GLU A 199 -11.68 -20.81 -7.48
C GLU A 199 -11.13 -19.98 -8.65
N THR A 200 -11.78 -20.10 -9.82
CA THR A 200 -11.44 -19.34 -11.01
C THR A 200 -11.73 -17.85 -10.83
N ALA A 201 -12.88 -17.51 -10.23
CA ALA A 201 -13.25 -16.13 -9.97
C ALA A 201 -12.24 -15.42 -9.06
N VAL A 202 -11.75 -16.11 -8.02
CA VAL A 202 -10.71 -15.56 -7.12
C VAL A 202 -9.44 -15.26 -7.91
N VAL A 203 -8.94 -16.21 -8.69
CA VAL A 203 -7.71 -16.02 -9.47
C VAL A 203 -7.86 -14.91 -10.51
N LEU A 204 -8.98 -14.90 -11.25
CA LEU A 204 -9.22 -13.92 -12.30
C LEU A 204 -9.46 -12.52 -11.75
N SER A 205 -10.16 -12.39 -10.62
CA SER A 205 -10.36 -11.08 -9.99
C SER A 205 -9.02 -10.43 -9.62
N HIS A 206 -8.13 -11.16 -8.95
CA HIS A 206 -6.79 -10.67 -8.63
C HIS A 206 -5.91 -10.45 -9.87
N LEU A 207 -6.03 -11.30 -10.89
CA LEU A 207 -5.33 -11.09 -12.16
C LEU A 207 -5.78 -9.77 -12.80
N GLY A 208 -7.09 -9.54 -12.92
CA GLY A 208 -7.67 -8.34 -13.52
C GLY A 208 -7.45 -7.06 -12.73
N GLU A 209 -7.25 -7.15 -11.41
CA GLU A 209 -6.82 -6.01 -10.58
C GLU A 209 -5.42 -5.51 -10.99
N ASN A 210 -4.53 -6.42 -11.40
CA ASN A 210 -3.14 -6.12 -11.76
C ASN A 210 -2.90 -6.00 -13.28
N LEU A 211 -3.84 -6.45 -14.12
CA LEU A 211 -3.65 -6.49 -15.57
C LEU A 211 -3.91 -5.11 -16.20
N VAL A 212 -3.04 -4.69 -17.13
CA VAL A 212 -3.28 -3.45 -17.90
C VAL A 212 -4.60 -3.58 -18.69
N PRO A 213 -5.55 -2.63 -18.56
CA PRO A 213 -6.85 -2.70 -19.22
C PRO A 213 -6.69 -2.52 -20.74
N THR A 214 -6.59 -3.63 -21.45
CA THR A 214 -6.46 -3.69 -22.91
C THR A 214 -7.51 -4.62 -23.45
N GLU A 215 -8.51 -4.05 -24.14
CA GLU A 215 -9.60 -4.81 -24.75
C GLU A 215 -9.05 -5.83 -25.76
N PRO A 216 -9.30 -7.14 -25.57
CA PRO A 216 -8.83 -8.16 -26.49
C PRO A 216 -9.56 -8.09 -27.83
N PRO A 217 -8.87 -8.35 -28.96
CA PRO A 217 -9.52 -8.44 -30.25
C PRO A 217 -10.63 -9.50 -30.27
N GLY A 218 -11.85 -9.05 -30.59
CA GLY A 218 -13.04 -9.89 -30.73
C GLY A 218 -13.75 -10.26 -29.43
N MET A 219 -13.34 -9.70 -28.29
CA MET A 219 -14.03 -9.91 -27.01
C MET A 219 -15.32 -9.08 -26.97
N ASP A 220 -16.43 -9.71 -26.59
CA ASP A 220 -17.63 -8.98 -26.19
C ASP A 220 -17.58 -8.75 -24.68
N VAL A 221 -17.16 -7.54 -24.28
CA VAL A 221 -16.95 -7.18 -22.88
C VAL A 221 -18.24 -7.33 -22.06
N PHE A 222 -19.38 -6.89 -22.59
CA PHE A 222 -20.66 -6.96 -21.87
C PHE A 222 -21.18 -8.40 -21.75
N ALA A 223 -21.06 -9.20 -22.81
CA ALA A 223 -21.40 -10.61 -22.73
C ALA A 223 -20.49 -11.35 -21.74
N THR A 224 -19.20 -10.98 -21.68
CA THR A 224 -18.26 -11.56 -20.72
C THR A 224 -18.58 -11.13 -19.29
N ILE A 225 -18.92 -9.86 -19.04
CA ILE A 225 -19.40 -9.39 -17.72
C ILE A 225 -20.61 -10.22 -17.29
N LYS A 226 -21.61 -10.36 -18.16
CA LYS A 226 -22.84 -11.10 -17.88
C LYS A 226 -22.58 -12.58 -17.59
N ARG A 227 -21.58 -13.19 -18.22
CA ARG A 227 -21.16 -14.57 -17.94
C ARG A 227 -20.77 -14.80 -16.47
N TRP A 228 -20.23 -13.78 -15.81
CA TRP A 228 -19.82 -13.84 -14.41
C TRP A 228 -20.91 -13.37 -13.43
N GLU A 229 -22.14 -13.13 -13.91
CA GLU A 229 -23.31 -12.91 -13.08
C GLU A 229 -23.81 -14.26 -12.54
N VAL A 230 -23.37 -14.62 -11.34
CA VAL A 230 -23.78 -15.84 -10.65
C VAL A 230 -24.64 -15.45 -9.45
N GLU A 231 -25.84 -16.04 -9.35
CA GLU A 231 -26.69 -15.86 -8.18
C GLU A 231 -25.97 -16.44 -6.96
N SER A 232 -25.57 -15.54 -6.05
CA SER A 232 -24.96 -15.89 -4.79
C SER A 232 -26.06 -16.16 -3.76
N GLU A 233 -26.10 -17.38 -3.21
CA GLU A 233 -26.97 -17.73 -2.08
C GLU A 233 -26.53 -17.07 -0.76
N ALA A 234 -25.34 -16.45 -0.72
CA ALA A 234 -24.86 -15.76 0.47
C ALA A 234 -25.60 -14.42 0.64
N GLU A 235 -26.52 -14.39 1.61
CA GLU A 235 -27.14 -13.18 2.13
C GLU A 235 -26.06 -12.24 2.69
N GLU A 236 -26.14 -10.97 2.28
CA GLU A 236 -25.51 -9.83 2.95
C GLU A 236 -23.98 -9.88 3.15
N GLU A 237 -23.20 -10.31 2.15
CA GLU A 237 -21.77 -9.96 2.17
C GLU A 237 -21.59 -8.45 1.96
N PRO A 238 -20.90 -7.76 2.87
CA PRO A 238 -20.77 -6.32 2.80
C PRO A 238 -19.72 -5.87 1.76
N LEU A 239 -19.05 -6.80 1.09
CA LEU A 239 -18.03 -6.55 0.08
C LEU A 239 -18.35 -7.33 -1.19
N LEU A 240 -17.76 -6.90 -2.32
CA LEU A 240 -17.85 -7.63 -3.58
C LEU A 240 -17.27 -9.03 -3.41
N ASN A 241 -18.09 -10.07 -3.67
CA ASN A 241 -17.62 -11.45 -3.70
C ASN A 241 -16.71 -11.69 -4.92
N ALA A 242 -16.15 -12.90 -5.08
CA ALA A 242 -15.21 -13.18 -6.17
C ALA A 242 -15.82 -12.99 -7.59
N TYR A 243 -17.10 -13.32 -7.78
CA TYR A 243 -17.80 -13.14 -9.06
C TYR A 243 -18.08 -11.66 -9.33
N ASP A 244 -18.52 -10.92 -8.31
CA ASP A 244 -18.68 -9.47 -8.36
C ASP A 244 -17.36 -8.78 -8.71
N ARG A 245 -16.26 -9.21 -8.09
CA ARG A 245 -14.93 -8.68 -8.40
C ARG A 245 -14.52 -8.95 -9.85
N CYS A 246 -14.87 -10.11 -10.41
CA CYS A 246 -14.65 -10.38 -11.84
C CYS A 246 -15.37 -9.37 -12.73
N ARG A 247 -16.65 -9.08 -12.43
CA ARG A 247 -17.44 -8.07 -13.16
C ARG A 247 -16.86 -6.66 -12.98
N PHE A 248 -16.46 -6.31 -11.76
CA PHE A 248 -15.81 -5.04 -11.43
C PHE A 248 -14.53 -4.81 -12.25
N VAL A 249 -13.63 -5.80 -12.33
CA VAL A 249 -12.39 -5.69 -13.10
C VAL A 249 -12.64 -5.74 -14.61
N LEU A 250 -13.58 -6.55 -15.09
CA LEU A 250 -13.95 -6.58 -16.52
C LEU A 250 -14.51 -5.24 -16.99
N ALA A 251 -15.29 -4.56 -16.16
CA ALA A 251 -15.80 -3.23 -16.47
C ALA A 251 -14.68 -2.19 -16.63
N LYS A 252 -13.44 -2.47 -16.20
CA LYS A 252 -12.26 -1.64 -16.51
C LYS A 252 -11.94 -1.57 -18.00
N LEU A 253 -12.37 -2.56 -18.78
CA LEU A 253 -12.23 -2.57 -20.24
C LEU A 253 -13.19 -1.60 -20.94
N ILE A 254 -14.28 -1.20 -20.27
CA ILE A 254 -15.18 -0.14 -20.75
C ILE A 254 -14.45 1.19 -20.60
N ARG A 255 -14.08 1.79 -21.74
CA ARG A 255 -13.20 2.97 -21.78
C ARG A 255 -13.91 4.19 -21.20
N GLU A 256 -13.23 4.94 -20.35
CA GLU A 256 -13.73 6.21 -19.78
C GLU A 256 -14.21 7.19 -20.88
N TYR A 257 -13.48 7.25 -22.00
CA TYR A 257 -13.78 8.15 -23.13
C TYR A 257 -14.76 7.57 -24.16
N SER A 258 -15.33 6.37 -23.92
CA SER A 258 -16.36 5.79 -24.80
C SER A 258 -17.71 6.53 -24.71
N GLY A 259 -17.84 7.51 -23.80
CA GLY A 259 -19.03 8.34 -23.68
C GLY A 259 -20.14 7.64 -22.88
N THR A 260 -21.22 7.28 -23.56
CA THR A 260 -22.48 6.83 -22.92
C THR A 260 -22.37 5.52 -22.17
N GLU A 261 -21.50 4.60 -22.61
CA GLU A 261 -21.38 3.27 -22.01
C GLU A 261 -20.78 3.34 -20.60
N PHE A 262 -19.63 4.00 -20.43
CA PHE A 262 -19.02 4.19 -19.12
C PHE A 262 -19.94 4.99 -18.18
N GLU A 263 -20.58 6.05 -18.68
CA GLU A 263 -21.52 6.85 -17.89
C GLU A 263 -22.76 6.06 -17.44
N SER A 264 -23.21 5.08 -18.23
CA SER A 264 -24.34 4.24 -17.85
C SER A 264 -24.06 3.33 -16.66
N LEU A 265 -22.78 3.04 -16.38
CA LEU A 265 -22.39 2.15 -15.28
C LEU A 265 -22.80 2.71 -13.91
N LYS A 266 -22.85 4.04 -13.72
CA LYS A 266 -23.25 4.66 -12.45
C LYS A 266 -24.71 4.38 -12.08
N ASP A 267 -25.54 4.10 -13.09
CA ASP A 267 -26.97 3.85 -12.96
C ASP A 267 -27.32 2.35 -13.07
N SER A 268 -26.32 1.49 -13.24
CA SER A 268 -26.48 0.03 -13.25
C SER A 268 -27.10 -0.49 -11.96
N ASP A 269 -27.98 -1.50 -12.05
CA ASP A 269 -28.48 -2.24 -10.87
C ASP A 269 -27.39 -3.16 -10.28
N ASP A 270 -26.42 -3.57 -11.08
CA ASP A 270 -25.25 -4.34 -10.67
C ASP A 270 -24.24 -3.47 -9.91
N LEU A 271 -24.06 -3.77 -8.61
CA LEU A 271 -23.14 -3.05 -7.74
C LEU A 271 -21.69 -3.13 -8.23
N ALA A 272 -21.25 -4.26 -8.81
CA ALA A 272 -19.88 -4.40 -9.29
C ALA A 272 -19.55 -3.41 -10.42
N LEU A 273 -20.53 -3.14 -11.29
CA LEU A 273 -20.40 -2.17 -12.37
C LEU A 273 -20.39 -0.74 -11.83
N ARG A 274 -21.26 -0.42 -10.85
CA ARG A 274 -21.24 0.87 -10.16
C ARG A 274 -19.90 1.11 -9.45
N SER A 275 -19.39 0.10 -8.73
CA SER A 275 -18.07 0.13 -8.12
C SER A 275 -16.97 0.41 -9.14
N SER A 276 -17.01 -0.22 -10.33
CA SER A 276 -16.01 0.02 -11.38
C SER A 276 -16.05 1.44 -11.95
N TYR A 277 -17.24 2.06 -11.92
CA TYR A 277 -17.40 3.48 -12.20
C TYR A 277 -16.81 4.34 -11.07
N TYR A 278 -17.10 4.04 -9.80
CA TYR A 278 -16.58 4.77 -8.63
C TYR A 278 -15.04 4.78 -8.55
N ASP A 279 -14.40 3.69 -8.98
CA ASP A 279 -12.94 3.53 -9.03
C ASP A 279 -12.26 4.52 -9.98
N ARG A 280 -12.96 4.99 -11.03
CA ARG A 280 -12.32 5.67 -12.16
C ARG A 280 -12.97 6.97 -12.58
N PHE A 281 -14.19 7.26 -12.15
CA PHE A 281 -14.89 8.48 -12.59
C PHE A 281 -14.14 9.74 -12.15
N ARG A 282 -14.36 10.82 -12.91
CA ARG A 282 -13.85 12.15 -12.60
C ARG A 282 -15.03 13.05 -12.25
N ALA A 283 -15.20 13.31 -10.96
CA ALA A 283 -16.20 14.26 -10.50
C ALA A 283 -15.92 15.64 -11.09
N LYS A 284 -16.93 16.25 -11.71
CA LYS A 284 -16.84 17.64 -12.19
C LYS A 284 -17.25 18.63 -11.12
N LYS A 285 -18.07 18.18 -10.15
CA LYS A 285 -18.58 19.00 -9.06
C LYS A 285 -18.72 18.18 -7.77
N PRO A 286 -18.60 18.81 -6.59
CA PRO A 286 -18.74 18.13 -5.29
C PRO A 286 -20.05 17.36 -5.14
N GLU A 287 -21.15 17.92 -5.66
CA GLU A 287 -22.49 17.32 -5.51
C GLU A 287 -22.59 15.95 -6.21
N GLU A 288 -21.75 15.67 -7.20
CA GLU A 288 -21.68 14.36 -7.84
C GLU A 288 -21.15 13.30 -6.86
N VAL A 289 -20.13 13.63 -6.06
CA VAL A 289 -19.58 12.74 -5.02
C VAL A 289 -20.65 12.46 -3.97
N ARG A 290 -21.30 13.52 -3.46
CA ARG A 290 -22.37 13.40 -2.46
C ARG A 290 -23.51 12.52 -2.95
N LYS A 291 -23.97 12.73 -4.18
CA LYS A 291 -25.08 11.96 -4.76
C LYS A 291 -24.77 10.47 -4.87
N LEU A 292 -23.53 10.11 -5.23
CA LEU A 292 -23.10 8.72 -5.31
C LEU A 292 -22.95 8.08 -3.93
N PHE A 293 -22.46 8.86 -2.95
CA PHE A 293 -22.44 8.45 -1.56
C PHE A 293 -23.86 8.23 -1.01
N GLU A 294 -24.81 9.13 -1.26
CA GLU A 294 -26.21 8.95 -0.84
C GLU A 294 -26.87 7.71 -1.48
N LYS A 295 -26.42 7.32 -2.68
CA LYS A 295 -26.95 6.15 -3.39
C LYS A 295 -26.47 4.82 -2.80
N ASP A 296 -25.17 4.69 -2.56
CA ASP A 296 -24.53 3.40 -2.26
C ASP A 296 -23.72 3.38 -0.95
N ASN A 297 -23.69 4.50 -0.23
CA ASN A 297 -23.13 4.67 1.10
C ASN A 297 -21.71 4.07 1.27
N ASP A 298 -21.56 3.03 2.08
CA ASP A 298 -20.30 2.34 2.33
C ASP A 298 -19.72 1.67 1.09
N LYS A 299 -20.57 1.18 0.18
CA LYS A 299 -20.12 0.54 -1.07
C LYS A 299 -19.45 1.55 -1.99
N PHE A 300 -19.94 2.79 -1.99
CA PHE A 300 -19.27 3.90 -2.68
C PHE A 300 -17.90 4.18 -2.03
N LEU A 301 -17.85 4.37 -0.71
CA LEU A 301 -16.62 4.71 0.01
C LEU A 301 -15.53 3.63 -0.10
N ASN A 302 -15.91 2.34 -0.10
CA ASN A 302 -15.00 1.21 -0.25
C ASN A 302 -14.13 1.27 -1.51
N VAL A 303 -14.56 2.01 -2.52
CA VAL A 303 -13.87 2.14 -3.80
C VAL A 303 -13.43 3.57 -4.06
N ALA A 304 -14.29 4.55 -3.83
CA ALA A 304 -14.03 5.96 -4.14
C ALA A 304 -12.85 6.56 -3.38
N ILE A 305 -12.56 6.08 -2.16
CA ILE A 305 -11.39 6.53 -1.38
C ILE A 305 -10.07 6.27 -2.13
N TYR A 306 -10.00 5.22 -2.96
CA TYR A 306 -8.78 4.90 -3.71
C TYR A 306 -8.76 5.51 -5.12
N ASN A 307 -9.81 6.26 -5.50
CA ASN A 307 -9.87 6.94 -6.78
C ASN A 307 -9.07 8.26 -6.72
N THR A 308 -7.81 8.20 -7.17
CA THR A 308 -6.89 9.35 -7.21
C THR A 308 -7.43 10.57 -7.96
N ASN A 309 -8.38 10.42 -8.89
CA ASN A 309 -8.96 11.57 -9.59
C ASN A 309 -9.77 12.48 -8.67
N LEU A 310 -10.35 11.94 -7.59
CA LEU A 310 -11.14 12.71 -6.63
C LEU A 310 -10.29 13.61 -5.72
N TYR A 311 -8.98 13.35 -5.64
CA TYR A 311 -8.07 14.11 -4.78
C TYR A 311 -7.46 15.33 -5.47
N ARG A 312 -7.58 15.44 -6.80
CA ARG A 312 -6.95 16.50 -7.59
C ARG A 312 -7.55 17.88 -7.37
N SER A 313 -8.84 17.94 -7.04
CA SER A 313 -9.56 19.19 -6.77
C SER A 313 -9.86 19.28 -5.28
N GLU A 314 -9.55 20.44 -4.68
CA GLU A 314 -9.79 20.68 -3.25
C GLU A 314 -11.26 20.53 -2.87
N ASP A 315 -12.18 21.12 -3.63
CA ASP A 315 -13.62 21.04 -3.35
C ASP A 315 -14.15 19.59 -3.42
N ILE A 316 -13.70 18.82 -4.41
CA ILE A 316 -14.07 17.40 -4.57
C ILE A 316 -13.51 16.55 -3.42
N ARG A 317 -12.24 16.78 -3.09
CA ARG A 317 -11.53 16.09 -2.01
C ARG A 317 -12.18 16.36 -0.66
N GLU A 318 -12.56 17.59 -0.39
CA GLU A 318 -13.26 17.98 0.84
C GLU A 318 -14.65 17.35 0.91
N GLU A 319 -15.36 17.22 -0.22
CA GLU A 319 -16.65 16.54 -0.21
C GLU A 319 -16.53 15.03 0.02
N LEU A 320 -15.52 14.39 -0.57
CA LEU A 320 -15.17 13.00 -0.26
C LEU A 320 -14.81 12.84 1.22
N ARG A 321 -14.02 13.77 1.78
CA ARG A 321 -13.72 13.81 3.21
C ARG A 321 -14.99 13.84 4.04
N LYS A 322 -15.92 14.76 3.77
CA LYS A 322 -17.20 14.82 4.50
C LYS A 322 -17.95 13.51 4.42
N CYS A 323 -18.08 12.90 3.25
CA CYS A 323 -18.73 11.59 3.11
C CYS A 323 -18.09 10.52 4.02
N CYS A 324 -16.76 10.48 4.13
CA CYS A 324 -16.06 9.56 5.03
C CYS A 324 -16.35 9.83 6.51
N PHE A 325 -16.53 11.08 6.92
CA PHE A 325 -16.79 11.47 8.32
C PHE A 325 -18.27 11.46 8.70
N ASP A 326 -19.16 11.65 7.72
CA ASP A 326 -20.61 11.61 7.86
C ASP A 326 -21.13 10.15 7.92
N TYR A 327 -20.32 9.17 7.52
CA TYR A 327 -20.69 7.77 7.55
C TYR A 327 -20.88 7.25 8.99
N GLU A 328 -22.11 6.92 9.35
CA GLU A 328 -22.44 6.25 10.60
C GLU A 328 -22.17 4.75 10.48
N HIS A 329 -21.12 4.27 11.16
CA HIS A 329 -20.75 2.86 11.14
C HIS A 329 -21.85 1.99 11.78
N PRO A 330 -22.32 0.92 11.10
CA PRO A 330 -23.16 -0.08 11.74
C PRO A 330 -22.43 -0.68 12.95
N PRO A 331 -23.12 -0.91 14.09
CA PRO A 331 -22.50 -1.44 15.30
C PRO A 331 -21.75 -2.78 15.12
N SER A 332 -22.12 -3.56 14.10
CA SER A 332 -21.52 -4.86 13.79
C SER A 332 -20.21 -4.79 12.98
N TYR A 333 -19.83 -3.61 12.48
CA TYR A 333 -18.75 -3.44 11.48
C TYR A 333 -17.42 -2.91 12.07
N ILE A 334 -17.34 -2.77 13.40
CA ILE A 334 -16.45 -1.81 14.09
C ILE A 334 -14.95 -2.16 14.13
N ALA A 335 -14.47 -3.34 13.69
CA ALA A 335 -13.07 -3.70 14.00
C ALA A 335 -11.99 -3.32 12.98
N LEU A 336 -12.28 -3.08 11.68
CA LEU A 336 -11.21 -3.16 10.65
C LEU A 336 -11.05 -1.99 9.68
N ARG A 337 -12.03 -1.10 9.48
CA ARG A 337 -11.88 0.04 8.56
C ARG A 337 -12.60 1.29 9.04
N SER A 338 -11.83 2.28 9.52
CA SER A 338 -12.30 3.66 9.67
C SER A 338 -12.13 4.37 8.32
N TYR A 339 -13.23 4.80 7.69
CA TYR A 339 -13.16 5.57 6.45
C TYR A 339 -12.40 6.89 6.63
N PRO A 340 -12.57 7.64 7.75
CA PRO A 340 -11.71 8.79 8.04
C PRO A 340 -10.21 8.44 8.05
N ALA A 341 -9.82 7.34 8.69
CA ALA A 341 -8.41 6.93 8.73
C ALA A 341 -7.89 6.53 7.34
N SER A 342 -8.70 5.81 6.55
CA SER A 342 -8.36 5.40 5.19
C SER A 342 -8.20 6.61 4.26
N PHE A 343 -9.10 7.59 4.38
CA PHE A 343 -9.00 8.85 3.65
C PHE A 343 -7.72 9.61 4.01
N ASN A 344 -7.40 9.75 5.30
CA ASN A 344 -6.21 10.46 5.74
C ASN A 344 -4.91 9.76 5.28
N ALA A 345 -4.85 8.44 5.34
CA ALA A 345 -3.71 7.66 4.85
C ALA A 345 -3.50 7.88 3.34
N GLU A 346 -4.59 7.94 2.58
CA GLU A 346 -4.52 8.20 1.14
C GLU A 346 -4.09 9.65 0.83
N VAL A 347 -4.58 10.64 1.60
CA VAL A 347 -4.09 12.02 1.49
C VAL A 347 -2.59 12.10 1.79
N GLU A 348 -2.11 11.42 2.83
CA GLU A 348 -0.69 11.41 3.18
C GLU A 348 0.16 10.83 2.04
N ARG A 349 -0.26 9.68 1.50
CA ARG A 349 0.39 9.02 0.35
C ARG A 349 0.42 9.96 -0.86
N LEU A 350 -0.71 10.53 -1.24
CA LEU A 350 -0.84 11.40 -2.41
C LEU A 350 -0.15 12.76 -2.21
N THR A 351 -0.03 13.27 -0.99
CA THR A 351 0.75 14.49 -0.71
C THR A 351 2.24 14.26 -0.97
N LYS A 352 2.76 13.06 -0.65
CA LYS A 352 4.14 12.66 -0.95
C LYS A 352 4.38 12.47 -2.44
N GLU A 353 3.43 11.89 -3.16
CA GLU A 353 3.55 11.59 -4.60
C GLU A 353 3.24 12.78 -5.51
N HIS A 354 2.30 13.64 -5.12
CA HIS A 354 1.74 14.73 -5.91
C HIS A 354 1.56 16.01 -5.06
N PRO A 355 2.64 16.59 -4.52
CA PRO A 355 2.55 17.77 -3.66
C PRO A 355 1.83 18.96 -4.32
N GLU A 356 1.83 19.02 -5.66
CA GLU A 356 1.13 20.05 -6.44
C GLU A 356 -0.40 19.99 -6.34
N TRP A 357 -1.00 18.86 -5.95
CA TRP A 357 -2.46 18.76 -5.71
C TRP A 357 -2.87 19.28 -4.32
N PHE A 358 -1.87 19.59 -3.49
CA PHE A 358 -2.02 19.88 -2.06
C PHE A 358 -1.32 21.20 -1.65
N PRO A 359 -1.49 22.31 -2.40
CA PRO A 359 -0.71 23.54 -2.17
C PRO A 359 -0.92 24.15 -0.78
N ASP A 360 -2.13 24.02 -0.24
CA ASP A 360 -2.53 24.53 1.08
C ASP A 360 -2.65 23.42 2.14
N PHE A 361 -2.43 22.16 1.77
CA PHE A 361 -2.49 21.04 2.70
C PHE A 361 -1.17 20.97 3.47
N LYS A 362 -1.01 21.88 4.42
CA LYS A 362 -0.22 21.58 5.60
C LYS A 362 -1.00 20.51 6.32
N GLY A 363 -0.72 19.24 6.04
CA GLY A 363 -1.34 18.14 6.76
C GLY A 363 -1.31 18.42 8.25
N ASP A 364 -2.21 17.81 9.02
CA ASP A 364 -1.99 17.68 10.44
C ASP A 364 -0.64 16.96 10.58
N ILE A 365 0.45 17.72 10.75
CA ILE A 365 1.79 17.19 10.92
C ILE A 365 1.63 16.26 12.12
N PRO A 366 1.91 14.94 11.98
CA PRO A 366 1.92 14.04 13.12
C PRO A 366 2.68 14.73 14.24
N PHE A 367 2.13 14.80 15.46
CA PHE A 367 2.73 15.65 16.50
C PHE A 367 4.24 15.42 16.63
N ASP A 368 4.69 14.20 16.40
CA ASP A 368 6.07 13.74 16.52
C ASP A 368 7.00 14.23 15.39
N GLU A 369 6.46 14.84 14.33
CA GLU A 369 7.18 15.47 13.21
C GLU A 369 7.31 17.00 13.35
N VAL A 370 6.70 17.61 14.39
CA VAL A 370 6.85 19.05 14.67
C VAL A 370 8.18 19.29 15.40
N GLU A 371 9.16 19.87 14.71
CA GLU A 371 10.50 20.14 15.26
C GLU A 371 10.51 21.11 16.45
N ASP A 372 9.54 22.04 16.53
CA ASP A 372 9.39 22.99 17.64
C ASP A 372 8.53 22.39 18.79
N PRO A 373 9.13 22.09 19.96
CA PRO A 373 8.42 21.50 21.10
C PRO A 373 7.27 22.38 21.62
N LEU A 374 7.37 23.70 21.50
CA LEU A 374 6.32 24.61 21.95
C LEU A 374 5.13 24.59 21.00
N GLN A 375 5.39 24.59 19.69
CA GLN A 375 4.36 24.43 18.67
C GLN A 375 3.65 23.07 18.80
N GLN A 376 4.42 21.99 19.03
CA GLN A 376 3.90 20.66 19.29
C GLN A 376 2.92 20.63 20.49
N ALA A 377 3.32 21.24 21.62
CA ALA A 377 2.49 21.31 22.82
C ALA A 377 1.18 22.11 22.58
N ASN A 378 1.24 23.22 21.82
CA ASN A 378 0.05 24.01 21.48
C ASN A 378 -0.94 23.21 20.61
N MET A 379 -0.44 22.52 19.58
CA MET A 379 -1.29 21.71 18.70
C MET A 379 -1.94 20.55 19.48
N ARG A 380 -1.20 19.91 20.39
CA ARG A 380 -1.74 18.86 21.29
C ARG A 380 -2.84 19.41 22.20
N LEU A 381 -2.62 20.59 22.79
CA LEU A 381 -3.59 21.25 23.66
C LEU A 381 -4.89 21.59 22.92
N GLU A 382 -4.81 22.19 21.72
CA GLU A 382 -5.98 22.54 20.91
C GLU A 382 -6.80 21.30 20.51
N SER A 383 -6.11 20.21 20.13
CA SER A 383 -6.74 18.93 19.81
C SER A 383 -7.51 18.35 21.01
N LEU A 384 -6.87 18.32 22.19
CA LEU A 384 -7.49 17.81 23.42
C LEU A 384 -8.67 18.67 23.89
N GLN A 385 -8.57 20.00 23.76
CA GLN A 385 -9.69 20.91 24.04
C GLN A 385 -10.89 20.64 23.14
N LYS A 386 -10.65 20.40 21.84
CA LYS A 386 -11.69 20.04 20.87
C LYS A 386 -12.35 18.71 21.23
N GLN A 387 -11.56 17.67 21.51
CA GLN A 387 -12.07 16.35 21.93
C GLN A 387 -12.90 16.44 23.21
N THR A 388 -12.39 17.15 24.22
CA THR A 388 -13.07 17.34 25.52
C THR A 388 -14.41 18.07 25.36
N LYS A 389 -14.47 19.06 24.45
CA LYS A 389 -15.72 19.79 24.13
C LYS A 389 -16.74 18.87 23.45
N VAL A 390 -16.30 18.04 22.50
CA VAL A 390 -17.16 17.05 21.82
C VAL A 390 -17.71 16.04 22.82
N LEU A 391 -16.86 15.48 23.69
CA LEU A 391 -17.29 14.53 24.73
C LEU A 391 -18.24 15.16 25.74
N SER A 392 -17.95 16.39 26.20
CA SER A 392 -18.85 17.12 27.10
C SER A 392 -20.23 17.35 26.48
N LYS A 393 -20.27 17.70 25.19
CA LYS A 393 -21.51 17.91 24.46
C LYS A 393 -22.30 16.59 24.35
N LYS A 394 -21.65 15.51 23.93
CA LYS A 394 -22.27 14.17 23.83
C LYS A 394 -22.84 13.70 25.17
N LEU A 395 -22.13 13.96 26.28
CA LEU A 395 -22.59 13.58 27.63
C LEU A 395 -23.79 14.40 28.13
N ILE A 396 -23.94 15.64 27.68
CA ILE A 396 -25.11 16.48 28.00
C ILE A 396 -26.32 16.06 27.15
N GLU A 397 -26.07 15.68 25.90
CA GLU A 397 -27.11 15.27 24.93
C GLU A 397 -27.57 13.82 25.13
N SER A 398 -26.81 13.00 25.84
CA SER A 398 -27.16 11.60 26.10
C SER A 398 -28.10 11.45 27.29
N GLU A 399 -29.31 10.96 27.04
CA GLU A 399 -30.27 10.51 28.06
C GLU A 399 -29.88 9.11 28.57
N PHE A 400 -28.75 9.01 29.29
CA PHE A 400 -28.40 7.77 29.98
C PHE A 400 -29.21 7.66 31.28
N GLU A 401 -30.40 7.06 31.21
CA GLU A 401 -31.28 6.90 32.39
C GLU A 401 -30.84 5.77 33.35
N ASP A 402 -29.98 4.84 32.90
CA ASP A 402 -29.83 3.54 33.56
C ASP A 402 -28.60 3.36 34.49
N GLU A 403 -27.58 4.23 34.48
CA GLU A 403 -26.44 4.15 35.43
C GLU A 403 -25.89 5.52 35.90
N PRO A 404 -26.50 6.16 36.91
CA PRO A 404 -26.10 7.47 37.41
C PRO A 404 -24.66 7.56 37.94
N SER A 405 -24.16 6.50 38.60
CA SER A 405 -22.83 6.49 39.22
C SER A 405 -21.70 6.54 38.20
N LEU A 406 -21.86 5.87 37.05
CA LEU A 406 -20.83 5.83 36.00
C LEU A 406 -20.81 7.13 35.18
N ILE A 407 -21.98 7.76 34.98
CA ILE A 407 -22.07 9.11 34.39
C ILE A 407 -21.32 10.11 35.26
N ASP A 408 -21.47 10.02 36.58
CA ASP A 408 -20.74 10.87 37.51
C ASP A 408 -19.23 10.61 37.45
N GLU A 409 -18.77 9.35 37.31
CA GLU A 409 -17.35 9.03 37.08
C GLU A 409 -16.83 9.62 35.75
N ILE A 410 -17.59 9.53 34.65
CA ILE A 410 -17.23 10.13 33.36
C ILE A 410 -17.21 11.66 33.45
N ARG A 411 -18.16 12.27 34.18
CA ARG A 411 -18.18 13.72 34.43
C ARG A 411 -16.97 14.16 35.23
N ILE A 412 -16.60 13.42 36.28
CA ILE A 412 -15.40 13.68 37.08
C ILE A 412 -14.17 13.61 36.19
N ALA A 413 -14.00 12.53 35.42
CA ALA A 413 -12.85 12.36 34.53
C ALA A 413 -12.75 13.45 33.45
N ILE A 414 -13.87 13.88 32.86
CA ILE A 414 -13.90 15.01 31.91
C ILE A 414 -13.54 16.33 32.60
N ASN A 415 -14.02 16.56 33.82
CA ASN A 415 -13.70 17.78 34.57
C ASN A 415 -12.24 17.81 35.03
N ASP A 416 -11.67 16.67 35.39
CA ASP A 416 -10.25 16.52 35.72
C ASP A 416 -9.41 16.85 34.48
N VAL A 417 -9.75 16.29 33.31
CA VAL A 417 -9.07 16.62 32.06
C VAL A 417 -9.23 18.11 31.69
N LYS A 418 -10.41 18.72 31.88
CA LYS A 418 -10.57 20.17 31.68
C LYS A 418 -9.67 20.99 32.60
N THR A 419 -9.48 20.53 33.83
CA THR A 419 -8.62 21.18 34.82
C THR A 419 -7.16 21.07 34.40
N ASP A 420 -6.71 19.87 34.02
CA ASP A 420 -5.36 19.60 33.53
C ASP A 420 -5.04 20.40 32.25
N LEU A 421 -6.00 20.52 31.33
CA LEU A 421 -5.88 21.33 30.12
C LEU A 421 -5.81 22.83 30.44
N SER A 422 -6.60 23.31 31.41
CA SER A 422 -6.59 24.72 31.81
C SER A 422 -5.26 25.09 32.49
N GLU A 423 -4.73 24.20 33.33
CA GLU A 423 -3.43 24.38 33.98
C GLU A 423 -2.27 24.31 32.98
N SER A 424 -2.31 23.37 32.03
CA SER A 424 -1.32 23.28 30.93
C SER A 424 -1.33 24.54 30.06
N ASN A 425 -2.52 25.07 29.75
CA ASN A 425 -2.65 26.33 29.00
C ASN A 425 -2.07 27.52 29.79
N ARG A 426 -2.30 27.57 31.11
CA ARG A 426 -1.73 28.60 31.98
C ARG A 426 -0.20 28.53 32.01
N GLN A 427 0.38 27.33 32.08
CA GLN A 427 1.82 27.13 32.06
C GLN A 427 2.45 27.51 30.71
N LEU A 428 1.77 27.20 29.60
CA LEU A 428 2.20 27.65 28.26
C LEU A 428 2.18 29.17 28.12
N GLU A 429 1.17 29.86 28.66
CA GLU A 429 1.13 31.33 28.65
C GLU A 429 2.25 31.96 29.49
N LEU A 430 2.57 31.38 30.65
CA LEU A 430 3.72 31.81 31.46
C LEU A 430 5.04 31.63 30.69
N LEU A 431 5.23 30.48 30.02
CA LEU A 431 6.41 30.23 29.19
C LEU A 431 6.51 31.18 28.00
N ARG A 432 5.38 31.55 27.37
CA ARG A 432 5.35 32.55 26.30
C ARG A 432 5.81 33.91 26.78
N GLU A 433 5.33 34.34 27.95
CA GLU A 433 5.72 35.63 28.53
C GLU A 433 7.20 35.62 28.94
N ASP A 434 7.69 34.53 29.57
CA ASP A 434 9.11 34.37 29.89
C ASP A 434 9.99 34.40 28.62
N THR A 435 9.58 33.69 27.57
CA THR A 435 10.28 33.67 26.27
C THR A 435 10.29 35.05 25.61
N LYS A 436 9.19 35.79 25.71
CA LYS A 436 9.08 37.16 25.19
C LYS A 436 9.98 38.13 25.95
N ILE A 437 9.98 38.09 27.29
CA ILE A 437 10.89 38.88 28.14
C ILE A 437 12.35 38.60 27.76
N LEU A 438 12.67 37.35 27.43
CA LEU A 438 14.02 36.97 27.01
C LEU A 438 14.39 37.51 25.64
N LEU A 439 13.48 37.41 24.66
CA LEU A 439 13.68 37.97 23.33
C LEU A 439 13.84 39.50 23.40
N GLU A 440 13.05 40.19 24.23
CA GLU A 440 13.18 41.63 24.47
C GLU A 440 14.52 41.99 25.12
N LYS A 441 15.00 41.19 26.09
CA LYS A 441 16.34 41.36 26.68
C LYS A 441 17.45 41.10 25.68
N LEU A 442 17.32 40.07 24.83
CA LEU A 442 18.28 39.71 23.78
C LEU A 442 18.38 40.79 22.69
N ILE A 443 17.25 41.37 22.29
CA ILE A 443 17.18 42.42 21.27
C ILE A 443 17.63 43.77 21.84
N GLY A 444 17.41 44.02 23.14
CA GLY A 444 17.72 45.29 23.80
C GLY A 444 19.11 45.42 24.42
N SER A 445 19.90 44.35 24.56
CA SER A 445 21.21 44.40 25.23
C SER A 445 22.38 44.32 24.26
N GLU A 446 23.20 45.38 24.19
CA GLU A 446 24.60 45.35 23.69
C GLU A 446 25.56 44.59 24.65
N TYR A 447 25.04 43.89 25.66
CA TYR A 447 25.85 43.24 26.69
C TYR A 447 26.20 41.79 26.31
N SER A 448 27.51 41.51 26.37
CA SER A 448 28.13 40.19 26.39
C SER A 448 27.63 39.41 27.63
N TRP A 449 26.57 38.64 27.47
CA TRP A 449 26.20 37.61 28.44
C TRP A 449 27.20 36.47 28.30
N GLU A 450 28.01 36.24 29.35
CA GLU A 450 28.79 35.01 29.47
C GLU A 450 27.83 33.80 29.38
N SER A 451 28.26 32.76 28.68
CA SER A 451 27.40 31.69 28.12
C SER A 451 26.59 30.86 29.14
N GLU A 452 26.88 30.97 30.44
CA GLU A 452 26.27 30.12 31.48
C GLU A 452 24.79 30.45 31.77
N ASP A 453 24.42 31.74 31.81
CA ASP A 453 23.04 32.15 32.11
C ASP A 453 22.05 31.81 30.98
N LYS A 454 22.51 31.90 29.72
CA LYS A 454 21.68 31.54 28.55
C LYS A 454 21.41 30.05 28.50
N HIS A 455 22.43 29.21 28.75
CA HIS A 455 22.28 27.76 28.74
C HIS A 455 21.36 27.27 29.87
N SER A 456 21.57 27.75 31.10
CA SER A 456 20.72 27.37 32.24
C SER A 456 19.24 27.71 32.01
N LEU A 457 18.97 28.80 31.29
CA LEU A 457 17.61 29.24 31.06
C LEU A 457 16.92 28.49 29.89
N ILE A 458 17.65 28.20 28.80
CA ILE A 458 17.17 27.32 27.73
C ILE A 458 16.85 25.93 28.31
N GLU A 459 17.70 25.43 29.20
CA GLU A 459 17.48 24.16 29.90
C GLU A 459 16.18 24.18 30.73
N LYS A 460 15.92 25.26 31.49
CA LYS A 460 14.66 25.43 32.24
C LYS A 460 13.42 25.48 31.34
N ILE A 461 13.51 26.13 30.18
CA ILE A 461 12.42 26.17 29.20
C ILE A 461 12.16 24.77 28.65
N ASN A 462 13.21 24.04 28.24
CA ASN A 462 13.09 22.69 27.72
C ASN A 462 12.47 21.71 28.74
N ILE A 463 12.93 21.75 29.99
CA ILE A 463 12.35 20.94 31.09
C ILE A 463 10.86 21.27 31.28
N SER A 464 10.49 22.54 31.20
CA SER A 464 9.09 22.96 31.35
C SER A 464 8.22 22.48 30.20
N ILE A 465 8.73 22.51 28.97
CA ILE A 465 8.02 21.97 27.79
C ILE A 465 7.86 20.45 27.89
N GLU A 466 8.89 19.73 28.34
CA GLU A 466 8.84 18.28 28.55
C GLU A 466 7.79 17.88 29.60
N ASN A 467 7.71 18.64 30.71
CA ASN A 467 6.67 18.45 31.73
C ASN A 467 5.26 18.68 31.16
N ILE A 468 5.06 19.73 30.36
CA ILE A 468 3.77 20.00 29.71
C ILE A 468 3.40 18.87 28.75
N ASN A 469 4.34 18.42 27.93
CA ASN A 469 4.12 17.30 27.01
C ASN A 469 3.75 16.01 27.74
N THR A 470 4.35 15.76 28.91
CA THR A 470 4.00 14.62 29.77
C THR A 470 2.56 14.73 30.27
N ILE A 471 2.17 15.90 30.80
CA ILE A 471 0.79 16.15 31.28
C ILE A 471 -0.23 15.98 30.14
N LEU A 472 0.07 16.50 28.94
CA LEU A 472 -0.80 16.36 27.77
C LEU A 472 -0.93 14.90 27.32
N SER A 473 0.16 14.13 27.40
CA SER A 473 0.15 12.69 27.09
C SER A 473 -0.72 11.91 28.08
N GLU A 474 -0.55 12.15 29.39
CA GLU A 474 -1.38 11.52 30.43
C GLU A 474 -2.86 11.90 30.28
N SER A 475 -3.15 13.16 29.95
CA SER A 475 -4.52 13.65 29.70
C SER A 475 -5.15 12.95 28.50
N ASN A 476 -4.38 12.72 27.43
CA ASN A 476 -4.82 11.99 26.24
C ASN A 476 -5.13 10.51 26.56
N GLU A 477 -4.32 9.87 27.40
CA GLU A 477 -4.56 8.51 27.88
C GLU A 477 -5.86 8.42 28.70
N ARG A 478 -6.08 9.38 29.61
CA ARG A 478 -7.33 9.48 30.39
C ARG A 478 -8.55 9.68 29.49
N LEU A 479 -8.47 10.58 28.50
CA LEU A 479 -9.51 10.80 27.49
C LEU A 479 -9.79 9.54 26.67
N SER A 480 -8.76 8.79 26.30
CA SER A 480 -8.90 7.53 25.58
C SER A 480 -9.64 6.49 26.43
N LYS A 481 -9.33 6.38 27.72
CA LYS A 481 -10.06 5.50 28.67
C LYS A 481 -11.52 5.92 28.85
N VAL A 482 -11.81 7.20 28.98
CA VAL A 482 -13.19 7.74 29.06
C VAL A 482 -13.95 7.45 27.77
N THR A 483 -13.30 7.60 26.62
CA THR A 483 -13.88 7.26 25.32
C THR A 483 -14.22 5.77 25.28
N VAL A 484 -13.27 4.88 25.60
CA VAL A 484 -13.52 3.42 25.64
C VAL A 484 -14.68 3.08 26.59
N LEU A 485 -14.75 3.67 27.79
CA LEU A 485 -15.85 3.46 28.74
C LEU A 485 -17.21 3.93 28.17
N GLY A 486 -17.26 5.08 27.51
CA GLY A 486 -18.46 5.56 26.83
C GLY A 486 -18.91 4.65 25.68
N TRP A 487 -17.97 4.02 24.98
CA TRP A 487 -18.26 3.04 23.92
C TRP A 487 -18.73 1.70 24.47
N VAL A 488 -18.14 1.23 25.57
CA VAL A 488 -18.58 0.00 26.28
C VAL A 488 -20.02 0.18 26.78
N MET A 489 -20.40 1.37 27.29
CA MET A 489 -21.77 1.70 27.69
C MET A 489 -22.77 1.65 26.52
N GLY A 490 -22.42 2.24 25.36
CA GLY A 490 -23.24 2.16 24.16
C GLY A 490 -23.46 0.72 23.67
N GLY A 491 -22.45 -0.15 23.84
CA GLY A 491 -22.55 -1.57 23.51
C GLY A 491 -23.30 -2.42 24.55
N VAL A 492 -23.08 -2.19 25.84
CA VAL A 492 -23.66 -2.99 26.94
C VAL A 492 -25.15 -2.72 27.14
N ILE A 493 -25.61 -1.48 26.94
CA ILE A 493 -27.06 -1.15 26.98
C ILE A 493 -27.80 -1.88 25.85
N ILE A 494 -27.19 -2.00 24.67
CA ILE A 494 -27.77 -2.74 23.54
C ILE A 494 -27.75 -4.25 23.79
N VAL A 495 -26.70 -4.79 24.40
CA VAL A 495 -26.63 -6.22 24.78
C VAL A 495 -27.63 -6.56 25.88
N LEU A 496 -27.84 -5.68 26.87
CA LEU A 496 -28.85 -5.88 27.92
C LEU A 496 -30.28 -5.71 27.40
N LEU A 497 -30.52 -4.78 26.46
CA LEU A 497 -31.81 -4.67 25.76
C LEU A 497 -32.10 -5.90 24.88
N LEU A 498 -31.09 -6.46 24.22
CA LEU A 498 -31.25 -7.71 23.46
C LEU A 498 -31.47 -8.93 24.36
N VAL A 499 -30.86 -8.98 25.54
CA VAL A 499 -31.09 -10.04 26.55
C VAL A 499 -32.43 -9.88 27.29
N LEU A 500 -33.06 -8.71 27.23
CA LEU A 500 -34.42 -8.47 27.75
C LEU A 500 -35.52 -8.60 26.69
N ILE A 501 -35.15 -8.62 25.40
CA ILE A 501 -36.05 -8.83 24.26
C ILE A 501 -36.08 -10.32 23.81
N PHE A 502 -35.13 -11.13 24.25
CA PHE A 502 -35.13 -12.60 24.18
C PHE A 502 -35.43 -13.21 25.55
#